data_AF-A0A8H3DCY9-F1
#
_entry.id   AF-A0A8H3DCY9-F1
#
_cell.length_a   1.000
_cell.length_b   1.000
_cell.length_c   1.000
_cell.angle_alpha   90.00
_cell.angle_beta   90.00
_cell.angle_gamma   90.00
#
_symmetry.space_group_name_H-M   'P 1'
#
loop_
_entity.id
_entity.type
_entity.pdbx_description
1 polymer ?
#
loop_
_entity_poly.entity_id
_entity_poly.type
_entity_poly.pdbx_seq_one_letter_code
_entity_poly.pdbx_strand_id
1 'polypeptide(L)'
;MCLAFWTLTHPQYALIVASNRDEFLSRPTIPADWHNFDDSQVGGEKYALSGRDATAGGTWLGINKKGDVALLTNITELAGKYTSSRGELTSSFLISSHGESSDRISSYVETLLSQKQSYAGFNLLLLSPSATVGQFDYHGAMVTNSRGGGEITSRPLSKRECLACGLSNSNDSACELSEESEWPKVSEGRKLFEKVTNREDLDDEGLVEELCQLMRESYETNYALWTSNNH
;
A
#
# COMPACT_ATOMS: atom_id res chain seq x y z
N MET A 1 -0.19 7.47 -12.43
CA MET A 1 0.45 6.27 -11.89
C MET A 1 0.70 6.42 -10.40
N CYS A 2 0.15 5.50 -9.60
CA CYS A 2 0.43 5.37 -8.17
C CYS A 2 1.85 4.82 -7.94
N LEU A 3 2.43 5.24 -6.83
CA LEU A 3 3.70 4.81 -6.28
C LEU A 3 3.54 4.65 -4.77
N ALA A 4 4.26 3.68 -4.24
CA ALA A 4 4.41 3.49 -2.80
C ALA A 4 5.85 3.12 -2.49
N PHE A 5 6.36 3.62 -1.38
CA PHE A 5 7.65 3.28 -0.82
C PHE A 5 7.49 2.94 0.66
N TRP A 6 8.26 1.97 1.14
CA TRP A 6 8.27 1.63 2.56
C TRP A 6 9.62 1.08 3.02
N THR A 7 9.84 1.15 4.33
CA THR A 7 10.89 0.43 5.05
C THR A 7 10.34 -0.08 6.39
N LEU A 8 10.77 -1.28 6.78
CA LEU A 8 10.45 -1.94 8.05
C LEU A 8 11.67 -2.01 8.99
N THR A 9 12.81 -1.45 8.59
CA THR A 9 14.10 -1.64 9.30
C THR A 9 14.74 -0.32 9.70
N HIS A 10 13.97 0.77 9.76
CA HIS A 10 14.50 2.06 10.19
C HIS A 10 14.86 2.02 11.69
N PRO A 11 16.00 2.60 12.11
CA PRO A 11 16.48 2.49 13.49
C PRO A 11 15.55 3.11 14.54
N GLN A 12 14.74 4.10 14.16
CA GLN A 12 13.82 4.80 15.07
C GLN A 12 12.34 4.49 14.82
N TYR A 13 11.99 4.01 13.62
CA TYR A 13 10.60 3.84 13.20
C TYR A 13 10.38 2.40 12.78
N ALA A 14 9.41 1.73 13.38
CA ALA A 14 9.08 0.34 13.01
C ALA A 14 8.54 0.22 11.57
N LEU A 15 7.97 1.31 11.05
CA LEU A 15 7.45 1.41 9.70
C LEU A 15 7.50 2.86 9.25
N ILE A 16 8.08 3.09 8.07
CA ILE A 16 7.86 4.30 7.28
C ILE A 16 7.18 3.87 5.99
N VAL A 17 6.07 4.52 5.63
CA VAL A 17 5.37 4.30 4.36
C VAL A 17 4.99 5.64 3.74
N ALA A 18 5.26 5.79 2.45
CA ALA A 18 4.88 6.95 1.66
C ALA A 18 4.19 6.47 0.39
N SER A 19 3.03 7.01 0.07
CA SER A 19 2.30 6.62 -1.14
C SER A 19 1.47 7.75 -1.70
N ASN A 20 1.34 7.79 -3.02
CA ASN A 20 0.41 8.67 -3.70
C ASN A 20 -0.72 7.83 -4.32
N ARG A 21 -1.89 8.47 -4.43
CA ARG A 21 -2.99 7.95 -5.22
C ARG A 21 -3.10 8.81 -6.48
N ASP A 22 -2.88 8.18 -7.63
CA ASP A 22 -3.15 8.81 -8.91
C ASP A 22 -4.29 8.07 -9.62
N GLU A 23 -5.48 8.63 -9.49
CA GLU A 23 -6.71 8.14 -10.11
C GLU A 23 -7.39 9.28 -10.89
N PHE A 24 -8.42 8.94 -11.67
CA PHE A 24 -9.20 9.92 -12.42
C PHE A 24 -9.73 11.04 -11.51
N LEU A 25 -9.61 12.29 -11.97
CA LEU A 25 -10.13 13.48 -11.27
C LEU A 25 -11.62 13.37 -10.93
N SER A 26 -12.38 12.57 -11.69
CA SER A 26 -13.80 12.29 -11.46
C SER A 26 -14.09 11.34 -10.31
N ARG A 27 -13.08 10.78 -9.64
CA ARG A 27 -13.24 9.94 -8.45
C ARG A 27 -12.90 10.72 -7.17
N PRO A 28 -13.90 11.38 -6.55
CA PRO A 28 -13.68 12.14 -5.33
C PRO A 28 -13.20 11.25 -4.18
N THR A 29 -12.42 11.86 -3.28
CA THR A 29 -11.93 11.22 -2.06
C THR A 29 -12.41 11.97 -0.82
N ILE A 30 -12.54 11.24 0.27
CA ILE A 30 -12.71 11.79 1.60
C ILE A 30 -11.32 11.83 2.25
N PRO A 31 -10.90 12.97 2.83
CA PRO A 31 -9.63 13.08 3.55
C PRO A 31 -9.48 12.03 4.65
N ALA A 32 -8.23 11.73 5.02
CA ALA A 32 -7.96 10.76 6.07
C ALA A 32 -8.52 11.21 7.42
N ASP A 33 -9.31 10.33 8.05
CA ASP A 33 -9.82 10.46 9.41
C ASP A 33 -10.00 9.06 10.01
N TRP A 34 -10.21 8.98 11.32
CA TRP A 34 -10.64 7.77 11.98
C TRP A 34 -12.10 7.45 11.60
N HIS A 35 -12.38 6.22 11.16
CA HIS A 35 -13.72 5.76 10.78
C HIS A 35 -13.84 4.23 10.83
N ASN A 36 -15.02 3.70 10.50
CA ASN A 36 -15.32 2.26 10.49
C ASN A 36 -15.73 1.72 9.11
N PHE A 37 -15.63 2.53 8.04
CA PHE A 37 -16.09 2.23 6.67
C PHE A 37 -17.61 2.02 6.51
N ASP A 38 -18.29 1.66 7.60
CA ASP A 38 -19.74 1.63 7.73
C ASP A 38 -20.22 2.86 8.53
N ASP A 39 -20.91 3.77 7.83
CA ASP A 39 -21.43 5.00 8.43
C ASP A 39 -22.71 4.75 9.27
N SER A 40 -23.24 3.52 9.29
CA SER A 40 -24.41 3.14 10.11
C SER A 40 -24.07 2.98 11.61
N GLN A 41 -22.79 2.81 11.94
CA GLN A 41 -22.27 2.65 13.31
C GLN A 41 -22.11 4.03 14.01
N VAL A 42 -23.21 4.76 14.17
CA VAL A 42 -23.20 6.06 14.84
C VAL A 42 -22.97 5.86 16.35
N GLY A 43 -21.82 6.32 16.85
CA GLY A 43 -21.47 6.29 18.28
C GLY A 43 -20.54 5.15 18.71
N GLY A 44 -20.11 4.29 17.79
CA GLY A 44 -19.06 3.29 18.04
C GLY A 44 -17.66 3.88 18.04
N GLU A 45 -16.70 3.15 18.63
CA GLU A 45 -15.29 3.52 18.57
C GLU A 45 -14.79 3.44 17.11
N LYS A 46 -14.24 4.55 16.60
CA LYS A 46 -13.59 4.59 15.29
C LYS A 46 -12.28 3.81 15.34
N TYR A 47 -12.02 2.96 14.35
CA TYR A 47 -10.94 1.97 14.46
C TYR A 47 -9.88 1.99 13.33
N ALA A 48 -10.20 2.52 12.14
CA ALA A 48 -9.26 2.64 11.03
C ALA A 48 -9.01 4.10 10.67
N LEU A 49 -7.75 4.48 10.47
CA LEU A 49 -7.31 5.76 9.92
C LEU A 49 -6.96 5.58 8.44
N SER A 50 -7.74 6.18 7.56
CA SER A 50 -7.49 6.14 6.11
C SER A 50 -8.24 7.23 5.37
N GLY A 51 -7.78 7.61 4.17
CA GLY A 51 -8.64 8.30 3.20
C GLY A 51 -9.63 7.33 2.57
N ARG A 52 -10.81 7.79 2.13
CA ARG A 52 -11.82 6.90 1.51
C ARG A 52 -12.11 7.30 0.07
N ASP A 53 -12.37 6.31 -0.78
CA ASP A 53 -12.98 6.51 -2.09
C ASP A 53 -14.46 6.86 -1.87
N ALA A 54 -14.88 8.06 -2.27
CA ALA A 54 -16.25 8.52 -2.02
C ALA A 54 -17.30 7.82 -2.92
N THR A 55 -16.85 7.11 -3.96
CA THR A 55 -17.72 6.39 -4.91
C THR A 55 -17.90 4.93 -4.48
N ALA A 56 -16.81 4.23 -4.18
CA ALA A 56 -16.79 2.80 -3.86
C ALA A 56 -16.71 2.51 -2.35
N GLY A 57 -16.47 3.52 -1.50
CA GLY A 57 -16.46 3.42 -0.04
C GLY A 57 -15.20 2.83 0.59
N GLY A 58 -14.36 2.13 -0.18
CA GLY A 58 -13.11 1.52 0.28
C GLY A 58 -11.94 2.51 0.43
N THR A 59 -10.72 1.99 0.60
CA THR A 59 -9.49 2.79 0.72
C THR A 59 -8.34 2.17 -0.08
N TRP A 60 -7.25 2.93 -0.25
CA TRP A 60 -6.01 2.49 -0.89
C TRP A 60 -4.84 2.39 0.10
N LEU A 61 -4.90 3.09 1.23
CA LEU A 61 -3.89 3.06 2.28
C LEU A 61 -4.55 3.38 3.62
N GLY A 62 -4.33 2.55 4.62
CA GLY A 62 -4.78 2.83 5.97
C GLY A 62 -4.05 2.02 7.03
N ILE A 63 -4.24 2.44 8.28
CA ILE A 63 -3.77 1.77 9.49
C ILE A 63 -4.92 1.64 10.49
N ASN A 64 -4.96 0.56 11.26
CA ASN A 64 -5.95 0.42 12.34
C ASN A 64 -5.34 0.63 13.73
N LYS A 65 -6.18 0.63 14.78
CA LYS A 65 -5.72 0.78 16.17
C LYS A 65 -4.86 -0.37 16.71
N LYS A 66 -4.86 -1.54 16.06
CA LYS A 66 -3.93 -2.64 16.35
C LYS A 66 -2.58 -2.48 15.62
N GLY A 67 -2.45 -1.46 14.77
CA GLY A 67 -1.26 -1.19 13.98
C GLY A 67 -1.21 -1.94 12.66
N ASP A 68 -2.24 -2.70 12.25
CA ASP A 68 -2.19 -3.34 10.94
C ASP A 68 -2.33 -2.29 9.84
N VAL A 69 -1.50 -2.42 8.80
CA VAL A 69 -1.46 -1.51 7.66
C VAL A 69 -1.78 -2.29 6.39
N ALA A 70 -2.60 -1.70 5.52
CA ALA A 70 -2.78 -2.22 4.17
C ALA A 70 -2.60 -1.10 3.14
N LEU A 71 -1.94 -1.44 2.04
CA LEU A 71 -1.68 -0.55 0.92
C LEU A 71 -1.99 -1.26 -0.39
N LEU A 72 -2.71 -0.59 -1.29
CA LEU A 72 -3.16 -1.13 -2.57
C LEU A 72 -2.68 -0.27 -3.73
N THR A 73 -2.10 -0.90 -4.76
CA THR A 73 -1.95 -0.31 -6.08
C THR A 73 -2.75 -1.09 -7.13
N ASN A 74 -3.39 -0.38 -8.04
CA ASN A 74 -4.09 -0.99 -9.17
C ASN A 74 -3.06 -1.39 -10.24
N ILE A 75 -3.14 -2.59 -10.81
CA ILE A 75 -2.32 -2.94 -11.97
C ILE A 75 -2.88 -2.24 -13.21
N THR A 76 -2.02 -1.62 -14.02
CA THR A 76 -2.40 -0.96 -15.27
C THR A 76 -2.67 -2.01 -16.34
N GLU A 77 -3.93 -2.12 -16.76
CA GLU A 77 -4.39 -3.05 -17.77
C GLU A 77 -5.62 -2.52 -18.50
N LEU A 78 -6.05 -3.20 -19.57
CA LEU A 78 -7.29 -2.85 -20.26
C LEU A 78 -8.49 -3.02 -19.32
N ALA A 79 -9.40 -2.05 -19.34
CA ALA A 79 -10.56 -2.05 -18.46
C ALA A 79 -11.45 -3.28 -18.68
N GLY A 80 -11.57 -4.11 -17.65
CA GLY A 80 -12.57 -5.18 -17.56
C GLY A 80 -13.78 -4.76 -16.73
N LYS A 81 -14.87 -5.53 -16.82
CA LYS A 81 -16.05 -5.35 -15.97
C LYS A 81 -15.95 -6.25 -14.75
N TYR A 82 -15.74 -5.65 -13.58
CA TYR A 82 -15.73 -6.33 -12.28
C TYR A 82 -16.77 -5.68 -11.38
N THR A 83 -17.50 -6.50 -10.62
CA THR A 83 -18.48 -6.02 -9.64
C THR A 83 -17.83 -5.69 -8.29
N SER A 84 -16.61 -6.15 -8.06
CA SER A 84 -15.81 -5.90 -6.86
C SER A 84 -15.01 -4.60 -6.96
N SER A 85 -14.83 -3.93 -5.83
CA SER A 85 -13.89 -2.82 -5.71
C SER A 85 -12.59 -3.32 -5.12
N ARG A 86 -11.44 -3.05 -5.75
CA ARG A 86 -10.13 -3.41 -5.17
C ARG A 86 -9.88 -2.72 -3.84
N GLY A 87 -10.42 -1.50 -3.64
CA GLY A 87 -10.30 -0.79 -2.36
C GLY A 87 -11.04 -1.46 -1.20
N GLU A 88 -11.93 -2.41 -1.49
CA GLU A 88 -12.55 -3.29 -0.50
C GLU A 88 -11.53 -4.22 0.16
N LEU A 89 -10.48 -4.63 -0.57
CA LEU A 89 -9.43 -5.50 -0.03
C LEU A 89 -8.71 -4.82 1.14
N THR A 90 -8.39 -3.54 0.98
CA THR A 90 -7.71 -2.76 2.02
C THR A 90 -8.63 -2.54 3.22
N SER A 91 -9.88 -2.11 2.99
CA SER A 91 -10.82 -1.90 4.09
C SER A 91 -11.16 -3.19 4.83
N SER A 92 -11.32 -4.30 4.10
CA SER A 92 -11.67 -5.60 4.69
C SER A 92 -10.58 -6.11 5.62
N PHE A 93 -9.30 -5.98 5.24
CA PHE A 93 -8.19 -6.33 6.14
C PHE A 93 -8.16 -5.48 7.41
N LEU A 94 -8.31 -4.16 7.23
CA LEU A 94 -8.30 -3.21 8.36
C LEU A 94 -9.43 -3.50 9.36
N ILE A 95 -10.58 -3.98 8.90
CA ILE A 95 -11.73 -4.36 9.75
C ILE A 95 -11.58 -5.80 10.29
N SER A 96 -11.16 -6.78 9.49
CA SER A 96 -11.07 -8.19 9.90
C SER A 96 -10.10 -8.40 11.07
N SER A 97 -9.14 -7.49 11.20
CA SER A 97 -8.22 -7.43 12.32
C SER A 97 -8.87 -7.32 13.71
N HIS A 98 -10.18 -7.05 13.82
CA HIS A 98 -10.88 -7.02 15.11
C HIS A 98 -10.81 -8.34 15.89
N GLY A 99 -10.57 -9.48 15.22
CA GLY A 99 -10.43 -10.79 15.87
C GLY A 99 -9.18 -10.96 16.74
N GLU A 100 -9.15 -12.04 17.53
CA GLU A 100 -8.06 -12.40 18.46
C GLU A 100 -6.92 -13.21 17.80
N SER A 101 -6.93 -13.39 16.47
CA SER A 101 -5.86 -14.13 15.80
C SER A 101 -4.50 -13.47 16.03
N SER A 102 -3.53 -14.28 16.47
CA SER A 102 -2.13 -13.86 16.58
C SER A 102 -1.49 -13.61 15.21
N ASP A 103 -1.94 -14.32 14.18
CA ASP A 103 -1.53 -14.14 12.79
C ASP A 103 -2.72 -13.62 11.96
N ARG A 104 -2.84 -12.30 11.89
CA ARG A 104 -3.94 -11.61 11.22
C ARG A 104 -3.79 -11.62 9.70
N ILE A 105 -2.55 -11.60 9.19
CA ILE A 105 -2.28 -11.61 7.74
C ILE A 105 -2.70 -12.96 7.16
N SER A 106 -2.21 -14.07 7.74
CA SER A 106 -2.54 -15.41 7.22
C SER A 106 -4.05 -15.68 7.27
N SER A 107 -4.70 -15.33 8.39
CA SER A 107 -6.15 -15.49 8.52
C SER A 107 -6.96 -14.68 7.49
N TYR A 108 -6.54 -13.45 7.20
CA TYR A 108 -7.17 -12.65 6.15
C TYR A 108 -6.94 -13.24 4.76
N VAL A 109 -5.72 -13.65 4.44
CA VAL A 109 -5.37 -14.25 3.15
C VAL A 109 -6.17 -15.55 2.92
N GLU A 110 -6.26 -16.43 3.92
CA GLU A 110 -7.09 -17.64 3.83
C GLU A 110 -8.55 -17.32 3.53
N THR A 111 -9.10 -16.30 4.21
CA THR A 111 -10.47 -15.83 3.98
C THR A 111 -10.64 -15.32 2.55
N LEU A 112 -9.72 -14.47 2.07
CA LEU A 112 -9.73 -13.92 0.72
C LEU A 112 -9.69 -15.03 -0.34
N LEU A 113 -8.81 -16.03 -0.17
CA LEU A 113 -8.70 -17.16 -1.09
C LEU A 113 -9.96 -18.04 -1.09
N SER A 114 -10.66 -18.14 0.04
CA SER A 114 -11.90 -18.93 0.15
C SER A 114 -13.10 -18.32 -0.57
N GLN A 115 -13.17 -16.98 -0.67
CA GLN A 115 -14.32 -16.26 -1.25
C GLN A 115 -14.43 -16.42 -2.78
N LYS A 116 -13.34 -16.81 -3.47
CA LYS A 116 -13.29 -16.99 -4.94
C LYS A 116 -13.85 -15.82 -5.75
N GLN A 117 -13.75 -14.61 -5.20
CA GLN A 117 -14.21 -13.40 -5.87
C GLN A 117 -13.18 -12.96 -6.93
N SER A 118 -13.68 -12.49 -8.06
CA SER A 118 -12.84 -11.97 -9.14
C SER A 118 -12.63 -10.47 -8.97
N TYR A 119 -11.40 -10.00 -9.17
CA TYR A 119 -11.00 -8.60 -9.08
C TYR A 119 -10.29 -8.17 -10.36
N ALA A 120 -10.35 -6.88 -10.68
CA ALA A 120 -9.37 -6.26 -11.58
C ALA A 120 -7.95 -6.43 -11.00
N GLY A 121 -6.91 -6.26 -11.83
CA GLY A 121 -5.52 -6.43 -11.42
C GLY A 121 -5.12 -5.54 -10.23
N PHE A 122 -4.45 -6.09 -9.23
CA PHE A 122 -4.00 -5.36 -8.03
C PHE A 122 -2.69 -5.90 -7.46
N ASN A 123 -1.98 -5.02 -6.74
CA ASN A 123 -0.97 -5.39 -5.76
C ASN A 123 -1.45 -4.90 -4.38
N LEU A 124 -1.34 -5.73 -3.37
CA LEU A 124 -1.79 -5.46 -2.00
C LEU A 124 -0.66 -5.82 -1.02
N LEU A 125 -0.15 -4.82 -0.33
CA LEU A 125 0.79 -4.96 0.78
C LEU A 125 -0.01 -5.02 2.08
N LEU A 126 0.20 -6.08 2.86
CA LEU A 126 -0.37 -6.25 4.20
C LEU A 126 0.76 -6.27 5.21
N LEU A 127 0.67 -5.44 6.25
CA LEU A 127 1.63 -5.38 7.34
C LEU A 127 0.90 -5.52 8.68
N SER A 128 1.54 -6.22 9.62
CA SER A 128 1.03 -6.41 10.97
C SER A 128 2.18 -6.31 11.97
N PRO A 129 1.98 -5.65 13.13
CA PRO A 129 2.98 -5.62 14.17
C PRO A 129 3.34 -7.01 14.67
N SER A 130 4.64 -7.29 14.76
CA SER A 130 5.20 -8.44 15.45
C SER A 130 5.80 -7.95 16.77
N ALA A 131 5.19 -8.34 17.88
CA ALA A 131 5.73 -8.03 19.21
C ALA A 131 6.82 -9.07 19.55
N THR A 132 8.08 -8.68 19.37
CA THR A 132 9.21 -9.38 20.00
C THR A 132 9.52 -8.65 21.32
N VAL A 133 9.92 -9.38 22.37
CA VAL A 133 10.19 -8.75 23.68
C VAL A 133 11.21 -7.61 23.52
N GLY A 134 10.76 -6.38 23.79
CA GLY A 134 11.59 -5.16 23.75
C GLY A 134 11.75 -4.49 22.39
N GLN A 135 11.12 -5.01 21.32
CA GLN A 135 11.21 -4.44 19.98
C GLN A 135 9.85 -4.50 19.26
N PHE A 136 9.43 -3.38 18.69
CA PHE A 136 8.21 -3.29 17.89
C PHE A 136 8.61 -3.38 16.41
N ASP A 137 8.40 -4.54 15.80
CA ASP A 137 8.73 -4.77 14.39
C ASP A 137 7.45 -4.98 13.58
N TYR A 138 7.56 -4.92 12.25
CA TYR A 138 6.51 -5.35 11.35
C TYR A 138 6.91 -6.61 10.58
N HIS A 139 5.94 -7.48 10.35
CA HIS A 139 6.02 -8.49 9.30
C HIS A 139 4.97 -8.17 8.25
N GLY A 140 5.13 -8.71 7.04
CA GLY A 140 4.23 -8.42 5.95
C GLY A 140 4.15 -9.50 4.90
N ALA A 141 3.11 -9.39 4.08
CA ALA A 141 2.90 -10.20 2.90
C ALA A 141 2.50 -9.33 1.70
N MET A 142 2.97 -9.73 0.53
CA MET A 142 2.45 -9.25 -0.74
C MET A 142 1.38 -10.20 -1.25
N VAL A 143 0.23 -9.65 -1.61
CA VAL A 143 -0.90 -10.33 -2.22
C VAL A 143 -1.19 -9.72 -3.59
N THR A 144 -1.38 -10.54 -4.62
CA THR A 144 -1.67 -10.07 -5.97
C THR A 144 -2.44 -11.12 -6.77
N ASN A 145 -3.22 -10.67 -7.74
CA ASN A 145 -3.77 -11.53 -8.81
C ASN A 145 -3.00 -11.42 -10.13
N SER A 146 -1.92 -10.62 -10.17
CA SER A 146 -1.03 -10.31 -11.32
C SER A 146 -1.70 -9.68 -12.55
N ARG A 147 -3.01 -9.87 -12.73
CA ARG A 147 -3.86 -9.34 -13.79
C ARG A 147 -5.32 -9.47 -13.38
N GLY A 148 -6.20 -8.74 -14.05
CA GLY A 148 -7.64 -8.84 -13.88
C GLY A 148 -8.14 -10.27 -14.07
N GLY A 149 -8.88 -10.76 -13.07
CA GLY A 149 -9.39 -12.12 -13.01
C GLY A 149 -8.35 -13.22 -12.85
N GLY A 150 -7.08 -12.88 -12.58
CA GLY A 150 -6.05 -13.85 -12.23
C GLY A 150 -6.29 -14.52 -10.88
N GLU A 151 -5.56 -15.62 -10.64
CA GLU A 151 -5.56 -16.30 -9.35
C GLU A 151 -4.87 -15.43 -8.30
N ILE A 152 -5.52 -15.27 -7.14
CA ILE A 152 -4.93 -14.53 -6.02
C ILE A 152 -3.85 -15.40 -5.39
N THR A 153 -2.65 -14.83 -5.24
CA THR A 153 -1.50 -15.45 -4.58
C THR A 153 -1.00 -14.55 -3.46
N SER A 154 -0.31 -15.14 -2.49
CA SER A 154 0.30 -14.41 -1.37
C SER A 154 1.68 -14.97 -1.08
N ARG A 155 2.61 -14.09 -0.71
CA ARG A 155 3.95 -14.46 -0.25
C ARG A 155 4.42 -13.51 0.87
N PRO A 156 5.26 -13.95 1.80
CA PRO A 156 5.90 -13.05 2.75
C PRO A 156 6.81 -12.05 2.02
N LEU A 157 7.07 -10.91 2.66
CA LEU A 157 8.09 -9.97 2.20
C LEU A 157 9.48 -10.60 2.29
N SER A 158 10.28 -10.39 1.25
CA SER A 158 11.69 -10.72 1.25
C SER A 158 12.48 -9.73 2.13
N LYS A 159 13.69 -10.13 2.56
CA LYS A 159 14.58 -9.23 3.34
C LYS A 159 14.84 -7.91 2.62
N ARG A 160 14.95 -7.94 1.29
CA ARG A 160 15.16 -6.74 0.48
C ARG A 160 13.96 -5.81 0.55
N GLU A 161 12.74 -6.35 0.44
CA GLU A 161 11.51 -5.56 0.53
C GLU A 161 11.27 -5.00 1.94
N CYS A 162 11.85 -5.60 2.98
CA CYS A 162 11.83 -5.03 4.32
C CYS A 162 12.81 -3.84 4.48
N LEU A 163 13.95 -3.85 3.79
CA LEU A 163 14.97 -2.79 3.89
C LEU A 163 14.49 -1.47 3.30
N ALA A 164 14.09 -1.52 2.03
CA ALA A 164 13.50 -0.41 1.29
C ALA A 164 12.89 -0.97 0.01
N CYS A 165 11.63 -0.67 -0.25
CA CYS A 165 10.94 -1.15 -1.44
C CYS A 165 10.16 -0.04 -2.13
N GLY A 166 9.94 -0.21 -3.43
CA GLY A 166 9.02 0.59 -4.22
C GLY A 166 8.01 -0.30 -4.91
N LEU A 167 6.74 0.12 -4.94
CA LEU A 167 5.65 -0.56 -5.63
C LEU A 167 4.96 0.42 -6.56
N SER A 168 4.55 -0.04 -7.74
CA SER A 168 3.82 0.79 -8.70
C SER A 168 2.57 0.10 -9.25
N ASN A 169 1.98 0.65 -10.32
CA ASN A 169 0.90 0.00 -11.07
C ASN A 169 1.38 -1.11 -12.01
N SER A 170 2.66 -1.49 -11.95
CA SER A 170 3.18 -2.66 -12.65
C SER A 170 2.61 -3.95 -12.03
N ASN A 171 2.56 -5.02 -12.82
CA ASN A 171 2.43 -6.35 -12.26
C ASN A 171 3.75 -6.69 -11.54
N ASP A 172 3.81 -6.44 -10.24
CA ASP A 172 5.04 -6.56 -9.44
C ASP A 172 5.30 -8.02 -9.00
N SER A 173 5.21 -8.95 -9.95
CA SER A 173 6.04 -10.16 -9.91
C SER A 173 7.55 -9.84 -10.08
N ALA A 174 7.89 -8.55 -10.30
CA ALA A 174 9.23 -8.06 -10.57
C ALA A 174 10.10 -7.76 -9.34
N CYS A 175 9.59 -7.76 -8.10
CA CYS A 175 10.48 -7.63 -6.92
C CYS A 175 11.48 -8.79 -6.77
N GLU A 176 11.25 -9.92 -7.47
CA GLU A 176 12.19 -11.06 -7.54
C GLU A 176 13.17 -10.99 -8.71
N LEU A 177 12.91 -10.14 -9.71
CA LEU A 177 13.74 -10.03 -10.90
C LEU A 177 14.65 -8.82 -10.73
N SER A 178 15.92 -8.98 -11.06
CA SER A 178 17.03 -8.01 -10.90
C SER A 178 16.66 -6.53 -10.99
N GLU A 179 17.48 -5.65 -10.39
CA GLU A 179 17.37 -4.17 -10.49
C GLU A 179 17.17 -3.66 -11.93
N GLU A 180 17.61 -4.45 -12.92
CA GLU A 180 17.48 -4.18 -14.36
C GLU A 180 16.05 -4.27 -14.90
N SER A 181 15.14 -4.94 -14.18
CA SER A 181 13.72 -5.11 -14.55
C SER A 181 12.77 -4.17 -13.80
N GLU A 182 13.28 -3.45 -12.81
CA GLU A 182 12.53 -2.46 -12.04
C GLU A 182 12.27 -1.21 -12.90
N TRP A 183 11.05 -0.68 -12.87
CA TRP A 183 10.74 0.53 -13.62
C TRP A 183 11.63 1.69 -13.15
N PRO A 184 12.24 2.48 -14.06
CA PRO A 184 13.19 3.53 -13.68
C PRO A 184 12.68 4.47 -12.60
N LYS A 185 11.41 4.88 -12.65
CA LYS A 185 10.78 5.73 -11.64
C LYS A 185 10.71 5.08 -10.24
N VAL A 186 10.54 3.76 -10.18
CA VAL A 186 10.46 3.00 -8.91
C VAL A 186 11.87 2.89 -8.34
N SER A 187 12.84 2.57 -9.19
CA SER A 187 14.25 2.49 -8.79
C SER A 187 14.78 3.84 -8.30
N GLU A 188 14.58 4.92 -9.07
CA GLU A 188 15.01 6.28 -8.70
C GLU A 188 14.24 6.80 -7.48
N GLY A 189 12.92 6.59 -7.42
CA GLY A 189 12.12 6.97 -6.26
C GLY A 189 12.54 6.23 -4.99
N ARG A 190 12.89 4.93 -5.09
CA ARG A 190 13.43 4.15 -3.98
C ARG A 190 14.78 4.69 -3.50
N LYS A 191 15.69 5.06 -4.40
CA LYS A 191 16.97 5.68 -4.03
C LYS A 191 16.77 7.02 -3.30
N LEU A 192 15.82 7.84 -3.76
CA LEU A 192 15.45 9.09 -3.07
C LEU A 192 14.84 8.80 -1.70
N PHE A 193 13.98 7.79 -1.61
CA PHE A 193 13.35 7.39 -0.36
C PHE A 193 14.40 6.93 0.66
N GLU A 194 15.31 6.05 0.26
CA GLU A 194 16.45 5.61 1.09
C GLU A 194 17.31 6.79 1.52
N LYS A 195 17.57 7.76 0.63
CA LYS A 195 18.33 8.96 0.97
C LYS A 195 17.64 9.79 2.04
N VAL A 196 16.32 9.96 1.96
CA VAL A 196 15.52 10.70 2.95
C VAL A 196 15.48 9.95 4.28
N THR A 197 15.18 8.64 4.27
CA THR A 197 15.05 7.84 5.50
C THR A 197 16.38 7.58 6.21
N ASN A 198 17.52 7.79 5.55
CA ASN A 198 18.84 7.66 6.19
C ASN A 198 19.38 9.00 6.74
N ARG A 199 18.60 10.09 6.67
CA ARG A 199 18.97 11.38 7.27
C ARG A 199 18.75 11.33 8.78
N GLU A 200 19.80 11.57 9.56
CA GLU A 200 19.74 11.61 11.04
C GLU A 200 19.45 13.03 11.59
N ASP A 201 19.44 14.04 10.74
CA ASP A 201 19.28 15.45 11.10
C ASP A 201 17.85 15.97 10.91
N LEU A 202 16.92 15.13 10.48
CA LEU A 202 15.49 15.45 10.37
C LEU A 202 14.77 15.06 11.66
N ASP A 203 13.89 15.92 12.14
CA ASP A 203 12.86 15.55 13.10
C ASP A 203 11.65 14.91 12.40
N ASP A 204 10.64 14.50 13.16
CA ASP A 204 9.45 13.82 12.66
C ASP A 204 8.72 14.65 11.58
N GLU A 205 8.59 15.97 11.78
CA GLU A 205 7.95 16.88 10.82
C GLU A 205 8.78 17.04 9.55
N GLY A 206 10.09 17.27 9.68
CA GLY A 206 11.01 17.37 8.54
C GLY A 206 11.07 16.10 7.71
N LEU A 207 11.02 14.93 8.34
CA LEU A 207 10.94 13.64 7.65
C LEU A 207 9.64 13.54 6.84
N VAL A 208 8.49 13.91 7.41
CA VAL A 208 7.21 13.90 6.69
C VAL A 208 7.22 14.89 5.51
N GLU A 209 7.78 16.08 5.68
CA GLU A 209 7.88 17.08 4.61
C GLU A 209 8.72 16.60 3.43
N GLU A 210 9.91 16.04 3.70
CA GLU A 210 10.81 15.48 2.68
C GLU A 210 10.16 14.28 1.95
N LEU A 211 9.47 13.40 2.69
CA LEU A 211 8.70 12.31 2.09
C LEU A 211 7.56 12.85 1.21
N CYS A 212 6.86 13.91 1.62
CA CYS A 212 5.84 14.55 0.80
C CYS A 212 6.44 15.17 -0.47
N GLN A 213 7.62 15.80 -0.36
CA GLN A 213 8.32 16.38 -1.50
C GLN A 213 8.74 15.30 -2.50
N LEU A 214 9.31 14.19 -2.03
CA LEU A 214 9.64 13.03 -2.87
C LEU A 214 8.42 12.55 -3.67
N MET A 215 7.25 12.47 -3.03
CA MET A 215 6.02 12.02 -3.69
C MET A 215 5.50 13.02 -4.73
N ARG A 216 5.81 14.32 -4.60
CA ARG A 216 5.50 15.36 -5.59
C ARG A 216 6.47 15.34 -6.77
N GLU A 217 7.77 15.24 -6.54
CA GLU A 217 8.79 15.21 -7.60
C GLU A 217 8.68 13.95 -8.46
N SER A 218 8.35 12.82 -7.82
CA SER A 218 8.03 11.58 -8.51
C SER A 218 6.81 11.75 -9.45
N TYR A 219 5.88 12.65 -9.13
CA TYR A 219 4.71 12.95 -9.96
C TYR A 219 5.06 13.80 -11.18
N GLU A 220 5.86 14.85 -11.02
CA GLU A 220 6.25 15.75 -12.13
C GLU A 220 7.13 15.03 -13.17
N THR A 221 8.02 14.16 -12.71
CA THR A 221 8.88 13.34 -13.59
C THR A 221 8.06 12.37 -14.45
N ASN A 222 6.91 11.88 -13.93
CA ASN A 222 6.00 11.01 -14.69
C ASN A 222 5.34 11.75 -15.87
N TYR A 223 5.01 13.04 -15.73
CA TYR A 223 4.47 13.82 -16.84
C TYR A 223 5.53 14.11 -17.90
N ALA A 224 6.77 14.43 -17.50
CA ALA A 224 7.86 14.67 -18.43
C ALA A 224 8.17 13.42 -19.29
N LEU A 225 8.29 12.24 -18.66
CA LEU A 225 8.59 10.98 -19.35
C LEU A 225 7.41 10.47 -20.20
N TRP A 226 6.16 10.76 -19.81
CA TRP A 226 4.98 10.40 -20.61
C TRP A 226 4.85 11.27 -21.86
N THR A 227 5.22 12.56 -21.78
CA THR A 227 5.25 13.43 -22.97
C THR A 227 6.37 13.09 -23.95
N SER A 228 7.50 12.55 -23.48
CA SER A 228 8.63 12.21 -24.36
C SER A 228 8.50 10.87 -25.09
N ASN A 229 7.62 9.97 -24.63
CA ASN A 229 7.45 8.62 -25.19
C ASN A 229 6.20 8.45 -26.08
N ASN A 230 5.52 9.56 -26.42
CA ASN A 230 4.33 9.58 -27.30
C ASN A 230 4.62 10.20 -28.68
N HIS A 231 5.83 10.01 -29.22
CA HIS A 231 6.19 10.33 -30.60
C HIS A 231 6.73 9.10 -31.34
#